data_AF-A0A7V8E4U6-F1
#
_entry.id   AF-A0A7V8E4U6-F1
#
_cell.length_a   1.000
_cell.length_b   1.000
_cell.length_c   1.000
_cell.angle_alpha   90.00
_cell.angle_beta   90.00
_cell.angle_gamma   90.00
#
_symmetry.space_group_name_H-M   'P 1'
#
loop_
_entity.id
_entity.type
_entity.pdbx_description
1 polymer ?
#
loop_
_entity_poly.entity_id
_entity_poly.type
_entity_poly.pdbx_seq_one_letter_code
_entity_poly.pdbx_strand_id
1 'polypeptide(L)'
;MESSAWRVDAFKSGHAYPLQPQAEVRGLPVSQLPFSAPSVVRLDPMQPVTQDRLVNLTFIAIAALLVTISALVTPSPTGMGTHERLGLPPCMFLKWTHIPCFSCGMTTSWAHMAHGHPWQAFKAQPMGVALFVATVAAGLASLVYLFKGGTLERRFNRYGKRANIGFWAGLLGAWVYKIVETCLK
;
A
#
# COMPACT_ATOMS: atom_id res chain seq x y z
N MET A 1 62.52 18.67 32.47
CA MET A 1 62.47 19.93 31.71
C MET A 1 61.32 19.78 30.72
N GLU A 2 60.41 20.77 30.75
CA GLU A 2 59.38 21.09 29.72
C GLU A 2 58.28 20.04 29.44
N SER A 3 56.99 20.32 29.31
CA SER A 3 56.17 21.54 29.23
C SER A 3 54.71 21.08 29.49
N SER A 4 54.02 21.57 30.52
CA SER A 4 53.02 22.63 30.51
C SER A 4 51.78 22.44 29.60
N ALA A 5 50.62 22.64 30.24
CA ALA A 5 49.39 23.24 29.71
C ALA A 5 48.34 22.33 29.05
N TRP A 6 47.39 21.88 29.87
CA TRP A 6 45.99 22.22 29.64
C TRP A 6 45.25 22.27 30.98
N ARG A 7 44.82 23.48 31.34
CA ARG A 7 43.90 23.74 32.44
C ARG A 7 42.55 24.00 31.77
N VAL A 8 41.58 23.10 31.94
CA VAL A 8 40.17 23.37 31.65
C VAL A 8 39.41 23.32 32.97
N ASP A 9 39.43 24.46 33.65
CA ASP A 9 38.47 24.80 34.69
C ASP A 9 37.15 25.20 34.01
N ALA A 10 36.29 24.25 33.66
CA ALA A 10 34.93 24.57 33.21
C ALA A 10 33.97 23.37 33.26
N PHE A 11 33.66 22.85 34.46
CA PHE A 11 32.33 22.28 34.71
C PHE A 11 32.00 22.18 36.21
N LYS A 12 31.89 23.33 36.89
CA LYS A 12 31.28 23.43 38.23
C LYS A 12 29.75 23.31 38.14
N SER A 13 29.24 22.13 37.81
CA SER A 13 27.88 21.69 38.19
C SER A 13 27.82 20.17 38.07
N GLY A 14 28.20 19.50 39.15
CA GLY A 14 28.56 18.10 39.17
C GLY A 14 27.38 17.13 39.12
N HIS A 15 26.98 16.73 37.92
CA HIS A 15 26.56 15.34 37.65
C HIS A 15 27.05 14.93 36.26
N ALA A 16 28.37 14.80 36.12
CA ALA A 16 28.98 14.07 35.01
C ALA A 16 28.87 12.57 35.31
N TYR A 17 28.04 11.86 34.55
CA TYR A 17 28.13 10.40 34.50
C TYR A 17 29.49 10.04 33.88
N PRO A 18 30.34 9.24 34.55
CA PRO A 18 31.53 8.74 33.91
C PRO A 18 31.11 7.80 32.77
N LEU A 19 31.42 8.19 31.53
CA LEU A 19 31.45 7.25 30.41
C LEU A 19 32.53 6.22 30.72
N GLN A 20 32.15 5.10 31.34
CA GLN A 20 33.04 3.96 31.49
C GLN A 20 33.41 3.45 30.10
N PRO A 21 34.70 3.09 29.86
CA PRO A 21 35.09 2.44 28.62
C PRO A 21 34.28 1.16 28.48
N GLN A 22 33.77 0.89 27.28
CA GLN A 22 32.98 -0.29 26.97
C GLN A 22 33.71 -1.55 27.48
N ALA A 23 33.23 -2.10 28.59
CA ALA A 23 33.69 -3.39 29.06
C ALA A 23 33.31 -4.42 28.00
N GLU A 24 34.32 -5.01 27.37
CA GLU A 24 34.24 -6.10 26.41
C GLU A 24 33.32 -7.22 26.97
N VAL A 25 32.07 -7.30 26.48
CA VAL A 25 31.08 -8.33 26.86
C VAL A 25 31.36 -9.64 26.09
N ARG A 26 32.63 -10.03 25.99
CA ARG A 26 33.08 -11.21 25.26
C ARG A 26 33.62 -12.22 26.26
N GLY A 27 32.74 -13.11 26.74
CA GLY A 27 33.14 -14.24 27.59
C GLY A 27 32.34 -14.45 28.88
N LEU A 28 31.26 -13.70 29.13
CA LEU A 28 30.41 -13.98 30.29
C LEU A 28 29.59 -15.27 30.08
N PRO A 29 29.57 -16.20 31.06
CA PRO A 29 28.72 -17.39 30.98
C PRO A 29 27.25 -16.98 30.95
N VAL A 30 26.44 -17.65 30.12
CA VAL A 30 25.01 -17.35 29.89
C VAL A 30 24.20 -17.28 31.19
N SER A 31 24.64 -17.96 32.25
CA SER A 31 24.04 -17.94 33.58
C SER A 31 24.18 -16.61 34.34
N GLN A 32 25.01 -15.69 33.88
CA GLN A 32 25.22 -14.36 34.48
C GLN A 32 24.63 -13.21 33.65
N LEU A 33 23.89 -13.52 32.58
CA LEU A 33 23.07 -12.49 31.95
C LEU A 33 21.94 -12.13 32.91
N PRO A 34 21.78 -10.84 33.28
CA PRO A 34 20.69 -10.43 34.16
C PRO A 34 19.34 -10.86 33.55
N PHE A 35 18.57 -11.58 34.36
CA PHE A 35 17.21 -12.00 34.05
C PHE A 35 16.41 -10.78 33.59
N SER A 36 15.80 -10.89 32.41
CA SER A 36 15.02 -9.85 31.70
C SER A 36 15.81 -8.59 31.31
N ALA A 37 16.65 -8.70 30.28
CA ALA A 37 16.90 -7.54 29.43
C ALA A 37 15.53 -7.01 28.96
N PRO A 38 15.15 -5.75 29.28
CA PRO A 38 13.90 -5.20 28.78
C PRO A 38 13.96 -5.30 27.26
N SER A 39 12.90 -5.81 26.64
CA SER A 39 12.74 -5.78 25.20
C SER A 39 13.07 -4.37 24.75
N VAL A 40 14.20 -4.18 24.08
CA VAL A 40 14.57 -2.90 23.50
C VAL A 40 13.46 -2.60 22.52
N VAL A 41 12.51 -1.75 22.92
CA VAL A 41 11.46 -1.26 22.05
C VAL A 41 12.21 -0.49 20.99
N ARG A 42 12.38 -1.08 19.80
CA ARG A 42 12.82 -0.34 18.63
C ARG A 42 11.80 0.76 18.43
N LEU A 43 12.15 1.97 18.85
CA LEU A 43 11.49 3.15 18.38
C LEU A 43 11.86 3.22 16.90
N ASP A 44 10.88 2.91 16.04
CA ASP A 44 11.03 3.20 14.61
C ASP A 44 11.45 4.67 14.49
N PRO A 45 12.41 5.00 13.60
CA PRO A 45 12.81 6.37 13.37
C PRO A 45 11.57 7.22 13.18
N MET A 46 11.45 8.33 13.91
CA MET A 46 10.37 9.30 13.72
C MET A 46 10.39 9.72 12.25
N GLN A 47 9.53 9.11 11.44
CA GLN A 47 9.38 9.49 10.03
C GLN A 47 8.95 10.96 10.03
N PRO A 48 9.59 11.83 9.22
CA PRO A 48 9.25 13.23 9.21
C PRO A 48 7.79 13.38 8.75
N VAL A 49 7.02 14.25 9.42
CA VAL A 49 5.60 14.52 9.12
C VAL A 49 5.36 14.87 7.64
N THR A 50 6.39 15.36 6.94
CA THR A 50 6.40 15.63 5.51
C THR A 50 6.30 14.37 4.65
N GLN A 51 7.00 13.29 5.01
CA GLN A 51 6.97 12.02 4.28
C GLN A 51 5.57 11.38 4.35
N ASP A 52 4.97 11.41 5.53
CA ASP A 52 3.62 10.90 5.79
C ASP A 52 2.55 11.64 4.95
N ARG A 53 2.71 12.95 4.78
CA ARG A 53 1.83 13.77 3.93
C ARG A 53 2.01 13.46 2.44
N LEU A 54 3.24 13.32 1.96
CA LEU A 54 3.52 13.00 0.56
C LEU A 54 2.92 11.65 0.16
N VAL A 55 3.02 10.64 1.03
CA VAL A 55 2.40 9.33 0.79
C VAL A 55 0.88 9.45 0.66
N ASN A 56 0.21 10.14 1.60
CA ASN A 56 -1.23 10.33 1.53
C ASN A 56 -1.67 11.12 0.28
N LEU A 57 -0.94 12.19 -0.07
CA LEU A 57 -1.20 12.96 -1.29
C LEU A 57 -1.07 12.11 -2.55
N THR A 58 -0.10 11.20 -2.58
CA THR A 58 0.12 10.28 -3.71
C THR A 58 -1.09 9.34 -3.87
N PHE A 59 -1.58 8.74 -2.79
CA PHE A 59 -2.78 7.89 -2.82
C PHE A 59 -4.04 8.66 -3.28
N ILE A 60 -4.23 9.89 -2.78
CA ILE A 60 -5.34 10.75 -3.19
C ILE A 60 -5.24 11.08 -4.69
N ALA A 61 -4.06 11.48 -5.16
CA ALA A 61 -3.84 11.84 -6.56
C ALA A 61 -4.11 10.65 -7.49
N ILE A 62 -3.60 9.46 -7.15
CA ILE A 62 -3.85 8.23 -7.93
C ILE A 62 -5.34 7.90 -7.94
N ALA A 63 -6.01 7.89 -6.79
CA ALA A 63 -7.43 7.57 -6.70
C ALA A 63 -8.27 8.57 -7.52
N ALA A 64 -8.00 9.87 -7.38
CA ALA A 64 -8.69 10.92 -8.12
C ALA A 64 -8.49 10.79 -9.64
N LEU A 65 -7.24 10.57 -10.09
CA LEU A 65 -6.92 10.37 -11.50
C LEU A 65 -7.69 9.18 -12.08
N LEU A 66 -7.64 8.05 -11.39
CA LEU A 66 -8.29 6.80 -11.80
C LEU A 66 -9.81 6.92 -11.89
N VAL A 67 -10.45 7.52 -10.90
CA VAL A 67 -11.90 7.75 -10.90
C VAL A 67 -12.28 8.75 -12.00
N THR A 68 -11.50 9.82 -12.18
CA THR A 68 -11.76 10.83 -13.21
C THR A 68 -11.66 10.25 -14.61
N ILE A 69 -10.59 9.51 -14.92
CA ILE A 69 -10.46 8.82 -16.22
C ILE A 69 -11.64 7.86 -16.44
N SER A 70 -12.02 7.11 -15.40
CA SER A 70 -13.14 6.17 -15.50
C SER A 70 -14.48 6.87 -15.77
N ALA A 71 -14.70 8.06 -15.19
CA ALA A 71 -15.89 8.87 -15.43
C ALA A 71 -15.92 9.49 -16.84
N LEU A 72 -14.76 9.81 -17.40
CA LEU A 72 -14.63 10.38 -18.75
C LEU A 72 -14.83 9.34 -19.86
N VAL A 73 -14.57 8.06 -19.58
CA VAL A 73 -14.70 7.00 -20.58
C VAL A 73 -16.10 6.42 -20.58
N THR A 74 -16.72 6.38 -21.75
CA THR A 74 -17.99 5.67 -21.98
C THR A 74 -17.79 4.14 -21.88
N PRO A 75 -18.52 3.42 -21.00
CA PRO A 75 -18.40 1.98 -20.85
C PRO A 75 -18.93 1.24 -22.09
N SER A 76 -18.26 0.13 -22.44
CA SER A 76 -18.73 -0.75 -23.52
C SER A 76 -19.96 -1.57 -23.11
N PRO A 77 -21.01 -1.65 -23.95
CA PRO A 77 -22.22 -2.43 -23.67
C PRO A 77 -21.97 -3.95 -23.64
N THR A 78 -20.88 -4.42 -24.26
CA THR A 78 -20.49 -5.84 -24.25
C THR A 78 -19.80 -6.25 -22.94
N GLY A 79 -19.58 -5.31 -22.01
CA GLY A 79 -18.87 -5.56 -20.75
C GLY A 79 -17.35 -5.67 -20.89
N MET A 80 -16.80 -5.59 -22.11
CA MET A 80 -15.37 -5.69 -22.41
C MET A 80 -14.97 -4.69 -23.53
N GLY A 81 -13.67 -4.45 -23.73
CA GLY A 81 -13.18 -3.59 -24.81
C GLY A 81 -13.10 -2.09 -24.51
N THR A 82 -13.48 -1.65 -23.30
CA THR A 82 -13.41 -0.22 -22.91
C THR A 82 -11.97 0.33 -22.94
N HIS A 83 -10.95 -0.54 -22.85
CA HIS A 83 -9.55 -0.17 -23.03
C HIS A 83 -9.22 0.32 -24.45
N GLU A 84 -9.92 -0.16 -25.48
CA GLU A 84 -9.72 0.28 -26.87
C GLU A 84 -10.15 1.74 -27.05
N ARG A 85 -11.13 2.21 -26.27
CA ARG A 85 -11.54 3.62 -26.23
C ARG A 85 -10.51 4.53 -25.55
N LEU A 86 -9.59 3.95 -24.79
CA LEU A 86 -8.42 4.64 -24.24
C LEU A 86 -7.22 4.63 -25.21
N GLY A 87 -7.39 4.10 -26.43
CA GLY A 87 -6.33 3.98 -27.43
C GLY A 87 -5.41 2.76 -27.21
N LEU A 88 -5.77 1.82 -26.33
CA LEU A 88 -5.00 0.59 -26.15
C LEU A 88 -5.35 -0.43 -27.24
N PRO A 89 -4.40 -1.30 -27.64
CA PRO A 89 -4.67 -2.37 -28.59
C PRO A 89 -5.69 -3.37 -28.02
N PRO A 90 -6.42 -4.08 -28.90
CA PRO A 90 -7.36 -5.12 -28.46
C PRO A 90 -6.62 -6.22 -27.69
N CYS A 91 -7.35 -6.89 -26.79
CA CYS A 91 -6.78 -8.00 -26.01
C CYS A 91 -6.35 -9.16 -26.92
N MET A 92 -5.04 -9.30 -27.13
CA MET A 92 -4.49 -10.38 -27.96
C MET A 92 -4.78 -11.77 -27.39
N PHE A 93 -4.82 -11.91 -26.06
CA PHE A 93 -5.16 -13.18 -25.42
C PHE A 93 -6.56 -13.63 -25.83
N LEU A 94 -7.56 -12.74 -25.68
CA LEU A 94 -8.92 -13.02 -26.14
C LEU A 94 -8.98 -13.29 -27.66
N LYS A 95 -8.19 -12.57 -28.45
CA LYS A 95 -8.14 -12.75 -29.91
C LYS A 95 -7.57 -14.10 -30.33
N TRP A 96 -6.59 -14.65 -29.59
CA TRP A 96 -5.91 -15.89 -29.95
C TRP A 96 -6.50 -17.13 -29.28
N THR A 97 -6.90 -17.03 -28.01
CA THR A 97 -7.41 -18.17 -27.24
C THR A 97 -8.92 -18.24 -27.24
N HIS A 98 -9.62 -17.19 -27.69
CA HIS A 98 -11.06 -17.00 -27.54
C HIS A 98 -11.55 -17.01 -26.07
N ILE A 99 -10.62 -16.95 -25.11
CA ILE A 99 -10.91 -16.97 -23.68
C ILE A 99 -10.58 -15.58 -23.09
N PRO A 100 -11.46 -14.99 -22.25
CA PRO A 100 -11.15 -13.74 -21.58
C PRO A 100 -9.98 -13.91 -20.62
N CYS A 101 -9.04 -12.96 -20.69
CA CYS A 101 -7.96 -12.80 -19.74
C CYS A 101 -8.48 -12.36 -18.35
N PHE A 102 -7.67 -12.50 -17.29
CA PHE A 102 -8.04 -12.07 -15.94
C PHE A 102 -8.34 -10.56 -15.84
N SER A 103 -7.77 -9.75 -16.73
CA SER A 103 -7.98 -8.29 -16.78
C SER A 103 -9.10 -7.86 -17.73
N CYS A 104 -9.66 -8.79 -18.50
CA CYS A 104 -10.66 -8.49 -19.50
C CYS A 104 -11.93 -8.00 -18.81
N GLY A 105 -12.40 -6.81 -19.20
CA GLY A 105 -13.55 -6.14 -18.60
C GLY A 105 -13.28 -5.32 -17.34
N MET A 106 -12.04 -5.27 -16.80
CA MET A 106 -11.73 -4.44 -15.62
C MET A 106 -12.01 -2.95 -15.87
N THR A 107 -11.52 -2.38 -16.98
CA THR A 107 -11.74 -0.96 -17.32
C THR A 107 -13.22 -0.66 -17.58
N THR A 108 -13.96 -1.62 -18.14
CA THR A 108 -15.41 -1.50 -18.32
C THR A 108 -16.14 -1.46 -16.99
N SER A 109 -15.76 -2.33 -16.04
CA SER A 109 -16.32 -2.35 -14.70
C SER A 109 -16.05 -1.04 -13.96
N TRP A 110 -14.84 -0.49 -14.09
CA TRP A 110 -14.48 0.81 -13.51
C TRP A 110 -15.27 1.96 -14.10
N ALA A 111 -15.43 2.00 -15.43
CA ALA A 111 -16.30 2.97 -16.07
C ALA A 111 -17.73 2.85 -15.54
N HIS A 112 -18.33 1.65 -15.51
CA HIS A 112 -19.67 1.48 -14.95
C HIS A 112 -19.80 1.91 -13.49
N MET A 113 -18.79 1.65 -12.65
CA MET A 113 -18.77 2.14 -11.26
C MET A 113 -18.75 3.67 -11.20
N ALA A 114 -17.92 4.31 -12.02
CA ALA A 114 -17.82 5.77 -12.10
C ALA A 114 -19.12 6.42 -12.63
N HIS A 115 -19.84 5.73 -13.52
CA HIS A 115 -21.17 6.14 -14.04
C HIS A 115 -22.34 5.78 -13.11
N GLY A 116 -22.09 5.18 -11.95
CA GLY A 116 -23.15 4.83 -10.98
C GLY A 116 -23.98 3.60 -11.37
N HIS A 117 -23.44 2.70 -12.21
CA HIS A 117 -24.07 1.45 -12.64
C HIS A 117 -23.41 0.20 -12.01
N PRO A 118 -23.51 -0.01 -10.68
CA PRO A 118 -22.78 -1.07 -9.98
C PRO A 118 -23.17 -2.48 -10.45
N TRP A 119 -24.42 -2.69 -10.85
CA TRP A 119 -24.87 -3.99 -11.35
C TRP A 119 -24.23 -4.35 -12.70
N GLN A 120 -24.12 -3.38 -13.61
CA GLN A 120 -23.43 -3.56 -14.88
C GLN A 120 -21.93 -3.76 -14.66
N ALA A 121 -21.34 -3.05 -13.69
CA ALA A 121 -19.95 -3.23 -13.30
C ALA A 121 -19.66 -4.64 -12.77
N PHE A 122 -20.57 -5.18 -11.95
CA PHE A 122 -20.43 -6.53 -11.39
C PHE A 122 -20.51 -7.59 -12.48
N LYS A 123 -21.46 -7.46 -13.42
CA LYS A 123 -21.54 -8.34 -14.59
C LYS A 123 -20.31 -8.26 -15.49
N ALA A 124 -19.77 -7.05 -15.67
CA ALA A 124 -18.56 -6.85 -16.46
C ALA A 124 -17.37 -7.58 -15.84
N GLN A 125 -17.05 -7.27 -14.58
CA GLN A 125 -15.93 -7.86 -13.84
C GLN A 125 -16.09 -7.60 -12.33
N PRO A 126 -16.44 -8.59 -11.48
CA PRO A 126 -16.67 -8.38 -10.06
C PRO A 126 -15.40 -7.95 -9.30
N MET A 127 -14.22 -8.43 -9.72
CA MET A 127 -12.94 -7.97 -9.15
C MET A 127 -12.70 -6.48 -9.44
N GLY A 128 -13.17 -5.98 -10.59
CA GLY A 128 -13.10 -4.57 -10.95
C GLY A 128 -13.87 -3.69 -9.96
N VAL A 129 -15.07 -4.12 -9.55
CA VAL A 129 -15.88 -3.44 -8.52
C VAL A 129 -15.14 -3.40 -7.19
N ALA A 130 -14.61 -4.55 -6.73
CA ALA A 130 -13.87 -4.63 -5.48
C ALA A 130 -12.64 -3.70 -5.48
N LEU A 131 -11.89 -3.67 -6.57
CA LEU A 131 -10.74 -2.79 -6.73
C LEU A 131 -11.12 -1.31 -6.77
N PHE A 132 -12.20 -0.95 -7.48
CA PHE A 132 -12.68 0.43 -7.52
C PHE A 132 -13.05 0.93 -6.12
N VAL A 133 -13.81 0.12 -5.38
CA VAL A 133 -14.19 0.44 -3.99
C VAL A 133 -12.96 0.55 -3.09
N ALA A 134 -11.99 -0.37 -3.23
CA ALA A 134 -10.74 -0.31 -2.47
C ALA A 134 -9.93 0.97 -2.78
N THR A 135 -9.86 1.38 -4.05
CA THR A 135 -9.18 2.61 -4.48
C THR A 135 -9.86 3.85 -3.90
N VAL A 136 -11.19 3.94 -3.98
CA VAL A 136 -11.94 5.07 -3.40
C VAL A 136 -11.80 5.11 -1.88
N ALA A 137 -11.92 3.96 -1.21
CA ALA A 137 -11.75 3.86 0.23
C ALA A 137 -10.33 4.25 0.67
N ALA A 138 -9.30 3.83 -0.07
CA ALA A 138 -7.92 4.23 0.19
C ALA A 138 -7.72 5.74 0.02
N GLY A 139 -8.24 6.34 -1.05
CA GLY A 139 -8.19 7.78 -1.27
C GLY A 139 -8.88 8.58 -0.16
N LEU A 140 -10.09 8.17 0.24
CA LEU A 140 -10.83 8.81 1.35
C LEU A 140 -10.11 8.64 2.69
N ALA A 141 -9.57 7.45 2.98
CA ALA A 141 -8.81 7.21 4.19
C ALA A 141 -7.56 8.10 4.22
N SER A 142 -6.81 8.18 3.12
CA SER A 142 -5.64 9.06 2.98
C SER A 142 -6.00 10.54 3.17
N LEU A 143 -7.17 10.98 2.68
CA LEU A 143 -7.66 12.34 2.92
C LEU A 143 -7.90 12.59 4.41
N VAL A 144 -8.57 11.68 5.12
CA VAL A 144 -8.78 11.77 6.58
C VAL A 144 -7.45 11.79 7.33
N TYR A 145 -6.48 10.96 6.92
CA TYR A 145 -5.16 10.88 7.55
C TYR A 145 -4.29 12.12 7.30
N LEU A 146 -4.52 12.84 6.20
CA LEU A 146 -3.89 14.13 5.94
C LEU A 146 -4.24 15.16 7.04
N PHE A 147 -5.51 15.19 7.46
CA PHE A 147 -5.98 16.09 8.53
C PHE A 147 -5.58 15.62 9.93
N LYS A 148 -5.49 14.31 10.16
CA LYS A 148 -5.16 13.72 11.47
C LYS A 148 -3.66 13.56 11.73
N GLY A 149 -2.79 13.80 10.74
CA GLY A 149 -1.34 13.68 10.88
C GLY A 149 -0.82 12.24 10.98
N GLY A 150 -1.46 11.28 10.30
CA GLY A 150 -1.03 9.87 10.27
C GLY A 150 -0.86 9.32 8.86
N THR A 151 -0.49 8.04 8.72
CA THR A 151 -0.35 7.36 7.42
C THR A 151 -1.16 6.09 7.28
N LEU A 152 -1.76 5.92 6.09
CA LEU A 152 -2.46 4.71 5.69
C LEU A 152 -1.52 3.49 5.62
N GLU A 153 -0.24 3.72 5.29
CA GLU A 153 0.80 2.69 5.11
C GLU A 153 0.97 1.78 6.33
N ARG A 154 0.98 2.35 7.55
CA ARG A 154 1.13 1.57 8.80
C ARG A 154 -0.02 0.60 9.02
N ARG A 155 -1.22 0.93 8.53
CA ARG A 155 -2.41 0.06 8.63
C ARG A 155 -2.44 -0.97 7.51
N PHE A 156 -2.00 -0.61 6.30
CA PHE A 156 -1.91 -1.54 5.17
C PHE A 156 -0.91 -2.67 5.44
N ASN A 157 0.24 -2.36 6.02
CA ASN A 157 1.28 -3.35 6.34
C ASN A 157 0.77 -4.44 7.32
N ARG A 158 -0.08 -4.08 8.28
CA ARG A 158 -0.67 -5.03 9.25
C ARG A 158 -1.57 -6.08 8.60
N TYR A 159 -2.27 -5.72 7.53
CA TYR A 159 -3.18 -6.63 6.82
C TYR A 159 -2.60 -7.16 5.51
N GLY A 160 -1.38 -6.75 5.13
CA GLY A 160 -0.81 -6.98 3.81
C GLY A 160 -0.82 -8.44 3.36
N LYS A 161 -0.42 -9.39 4.22
CA LYS A 161 -0.43 -10.82 3.86
C LYS A 161 -1.84 -11.36 3.59
N ARG A 162 -2.82 -11.04 4.45
CA ARG A 162 -4.21 -11.50 4.30
C ARG A 162 -4.91 -10.82 3.12
N ALA A 163 -4.67 -9.52 2.94
CA ALA A 163 -5.18 -8.76 1.82
C ALA A 163 -4.62 -9.29 0.48
N ASN A 164 -3.35 -9.65 0.44
CA ASN A 164 -2.73 -10.25 -0.74
C ASN A 164 -3.35 -11.61 -1.08
N ILE A 165 -3.52 -12.50 -0.10
CA ILE A 165 -4.20 -13.79 -0.32
C ILE A 165 -5.62 -13.58 -0.83
N GLY A 166 -6.38 -12.66 -0.21
CA GLY A 166 -7.74 -12.33 -0.64
C GLY A 166 -7.78 -11.74 -2.05
N PHE A 167 -6.82 -10.90 -2.42
CA PHE A 167 -6.68 -10.35 -3.76
C PHE A 167 -6.48 -11.45 -4.81
N TRP A 168 -5.54 -12.36 -4.59
CA TRP A 168 -5.26 -13.47 -5.53
C TRP A 168 -6.43 -14.45 -5.62
N ALA A 169 -7.05 -14.81 -4.49
CA ALA A 169 -8.22 -15.67 -4.46
C ALA A 169 -9.41 -15.03 -5.20
N GLY A 170 -9.66 -13.74 -4.97
CA GLY A 170 -10.71 -12.97 -5.64
C GLY A 170 -10.45 -12.84 -7.14
N LEU A 171 -9.20 -12.60 -7.55
CA LEU A 171 -8.81 -12.52 -8.95
C LEU A 171 -9.07 -13.84 -9.69
N LEU A 172 -8.67 -14.97 -9.10
CA LEU A 172 -8.92 -16.30 -9.65
C LEU A 172 -10.41 -16.61 -9.71
N GLY A 173 -11.16 -16.32 -8.64
CA GLY A 173 -12.61 -16.54 -8.61
C GLY A 173 -13.35 -15.71 -9.67
N ALA A 174 -12.98 -14.44 -9.82
CA ALA A 174 -13.56 -13.55 -10.83
C ALA A 174 -13.19 -13.96 -12.26
N TRP A 175 -11.99 -14.49 -12.46
CA TRP A 175 -11.57 -15.04 -13.76
C TRP A 175 -12.34 -16.32 -14.11
N VAL A 176 -12.50 -17.26 -13.17
CA VAL A 176 -13.32 -18.46 -13.34
C VAL A 176 -14.77 -18.08 -13.65
N TYR A 177 -15.35 -17.14 -12.89
CA TYR A 177 -16.69 -16.61 -13.18
C TYR A 177 -16.78 -16.10 -14.62
N LYS A 178 -15.78 -15.35 -15.10
CA LYS A 178 -15.78 -14.80 -16.46
C LYS A 178 -15.64 -15.86 -17.54
N ILE A 179 -14.81 -16.87 -17.34
CA ILE A 179 -14.69 -18.01 -18.24
C ILE A 179 -16.04 -18.72 -18.33
N VAL A 180 -16.66 -19.04 -17.20
CA VAL A 180 -17.96 -19.72 -17.14
C VAL A 180 -19.04 -18.89 -17.83
N GLU A 181 -19.12 -17.59 -17.57
CA GLU A 181 -20.10 -16.70 -18.22
C GLU A 181 -19.91 -16.64 -19.75
N THR A 182 -18.67 -16.63 -20.22
CA THR A 182 -18.35 -16.48 -21.65
C THR A 182 -18.45 -17.80 -22.41
N CYS A 183 -18.19 -18.94 -21.76
CA CYS A 183 -18.29 -20.26 -22.37
C CYS A 183 -19.70 -20.87 -22.30
N LEU A 184 -20.58 -20.39 -21.39
CA LEU A 184 -21.97 -20.85 -21.28
C LEU A 184 -22.97 -20.06 -22.15
N LYS A 185 -22.53 -18.95 -22.77
CA LYS A 185 -23.31 -18.16 -23.73
C LYS A 185 -22.88 -18.51 -25.15
#